data_AF-A0A1J4XL26-F1
#
_entry.id   AF-A0A1J4XL26-F1
#
_cell.length_a   1.000
_cell.length_b   1.000
_cell.length_c   1.000
_cell.angle_alpha   90.00
_cell.angle_beta   90.00
_cell.angle_gamma   90.00
#
_symmetry.space_group_name_H-M   'P 1'
#
loop_
_entity.id
_entity.type
_entity.pdbx_description
1 polymer ?
#
loop_
_entity_poly.entity_id
_entity_poly.type
_entity_poly.pdbx_seq_one_letter_code
_entity_poly.pdbx_strand_id
1 'polypeptide(L)'
;MLKNFIESNYKKASNIQRSFDHDAKMVKMHKGKVLDGEYIQDWMRGYGLFQGISGTFRKQVIEVYKENIFTISSLADSPNDGEVEKMVSALLNAFYEKVPRRWLSAVSKLLWCSFPYEIAIYDAFVHRSLVVLQGLTPYLAEMPRLGNAPSLKSGTDILALVDFYMNFRKMIVAILKHHQTQFDELRKKYSEEYPYDIRILDKLLWLLGGPGQPFLLGYTQCI
;
A
#
# COMPACT_ATOMS: atom_id res chain seq x y z
N MET A 1 10.58 -11.40 -17.62
CA MET A 1 9.15 -11.09 -17.75
C MET A 1 8.78 -9.83 -16.98
N LEU A 2 8.78 -9.84 -15.64
CA LEU A 2 8.50 -8.65 -14.82
C LEU A 2 9.43 -7.48 -15.15
N LYS A 3 10.72 -7.75 -15.40
CA LYS A 3 11.68 -6.76 -15.90
C LYS A 3 11.15 -5.96 -17.10
N ASN A 4 10.77 -6.62 -18.19
CA ASN A 4 10.28 -5.97 -19.41
C ASN A 4 8.97 -5.20 -19.16
N PHE A 5 8.11 -5.74 -18.29
CA PHE A 5 6.87 -5.07 -17.90
C PHE A 5 7.16 -3.75 -17.16
N ILE A 6 8.08 -3.77 -16.19
CA ILE A 6 8.52 -2.57 -15.46
C ILE A 6 9.06 -1.54 -16.46
N GLU A 7 9.99 -1.92 -17.33
CA GLU A 7 10.60 -1.03 -18.33
C GLU A 7 9.57 -0.33 -19.24
N SER A 8 8.59 -1.09 -19.73
CA SER A 8 7.57 -0.59 -20.66
C SER A 8 6.50 0.26 -19.98
N ASN A 9 6.25 0.04 -18.68
CA ASN A 9 5.18 0.73 -17.94
C ASN A 9 5.67 1.75 -16.92
N TYR A 10 6.97 1.88 -16.68
CA TYR A 10 7.53 2.77 -15.65
C TYR A 10 7.01 4.20 -15.79
N LYS A 11 7.13 4.80 -16.98
CA LYS A 11 6.66 6.17 -17.24
C LYS A 11 5.16 6.32 -17.03
N LYS A 12 4.37 5.31 -17.37
CA LYS A 12 2.91 5.29 -17.17
C LYS A 12 2.59 5.23 -15.67
N ALA A 13 3.24 4.35 -14.92
CA ALA A 13 3.07 4.24 -13.47
C ALA A 13 3.46 5.54 -12.75
N SER A 14 4.57 6.16 -13.15
CA SER A 14 4.99 7.48 -12.67
C SER A 14 3.97 8.57 -12.95
N ASN A 15 3.42 8.64 -14.18
CA ASN A 15 2.39 9.61 -14.53
C ASN A 15 1.13 9.42 -13.69
N ILE A 16 0.70 8.17 -13.49
CA ILE A 16 -0.42 7.84 -12.61
C ILE A 16 -0.12 8.32 -11.21
N GLN A 17 1.08 8.05 -10.65
CA GLN A 17 1.38 8.49 -9.29
C GLN A 17 1.39 10.02 -9.16
N ARG A 18 1.91 10.74 -10.15
CA ARG A 18 1.88 12.21 -10.16
C ARG A 18 0.47 12.80 -10.20
N SER A 19 -0.52 12.07 -10.74
CA SER A 19 -1.91 12.53 -10.73
C SER A 19 -2.60 12.39 -9.36
N PHE A 20 -1.96 11.77 -8.36
CA PHE A 20 -2.42 11.75 -6.95
C PHE A 20 -1.71 12.85 -6.14
N ASP A 21 -1.96 14.11 -6.50
CA ASP A 21 -1.39 15.29 -5.84
C ASP A 21 -1.72 15.38 -4.34
N HIS A 22 -2.85 14.80 -3.92
CA HIS A 22 -3.29 14.80 -2.53
C HIS A 22 -2.40 13.98 -1.58
N ASP A 23 -1.69 12.96 -2.07
CA ASP A 23 -0.78 12.12 -1.27
C ASP A 23 0.39 12.93 -0.72
N ALA A 24 0.97 13.81 -1.54
CA ALA A 24 2.14 14.61 -1.15
C ALA A 24 1.82 15.56 0.01
N LYS A 25 0.60 16.11 0.06
CA LYS A 25 0.18 16.99 1.16
C LYS A 25 -0.09 16.20 2.44
N MET A 26 -0.66 14.99 2.38
CA MET A 26 -0.75 14.11 3.56
C MET A 26 0.65 13.81 4.13
N VAL A 27 1.61 13.41 3.29
CA VAL A 27 2.99 13.15 3.73
C VAL A 27 3.61 14.40 4.38
N LYS A 28 3.40 15.59 3.81
CA LYS A 28 3.87 16.86 4.41
C LYS A 28 3.24 17.12 5.79
N MET A 29 1.94 16.88 5.94
CA MET A 29 1.23 17.02 7.21
C MET A 29 1.77 16.08 8.29
N HIS A 30 2.08 14.83 7.92
CA HIS A 30 2.75 13.89 8.83
C HIS A 30 4.12 14.37 9.27
N LYS A 31 4.96 14.81 8.31
CA LYS A 31 6.29 15.36 8.61
C LYS A 31 6.23 16.60 9.51
N GLY A 32 5.23 17.46 9.29
CA GLY A 32 5.01 18.66 10.11
C GLY A 32 4.33 18.40 11.45
N LYS A 33 3.87 17.17 11.72
CA LYS A 33 3.04 16.82 12.88
C LYS A 33 1.77 17.67 13.03
N VAL A 34 1.19 18.10 11.90
CA VAL A 34 -0.05 18.90 11.86
C VAL A 34 -1.10 18.15 11.05
N LEU A 35 -2.17 17.72 11.70
CA LEU A 35 -3.29 17.03 11.06
C LEU A 35 -4.50 17.95 10.97
N ASP A 36 -5.02 18.09 9.76
CA ASP A 36 -6.24 18.80 9.41
C ASP A 36 -7.32 17.75 9.13
N GLY A 37 -8.34 17.72 9.98
CA GLY A 37 -9.41 16.73 9.90
C GLY A 37 -10.26 16.85 8.63
N GLU A 38 -10.46 18.07 8.11
CA GLU A 38 -11.21 18.28 6.87
C GLU A 38 -10.42 17.74 5.68
N TYR A 39 -9.12 18.04 5.64
CA TYR A 39 -8.26 17.51 4.59
C TYR A 39 -8.15 15.98 4.62
N ILE A 40 -8.00 15.38 5.82
CA ILE A 40 -7.99 13.92 5.99
C ILE A 40 -9.32 13.33 5.50
N GLN A 41 -10.45 13.96 5.82
CA GLN A 41 -11.75 13.51 5.36
C GLN A 41 -11.84 13.49 3.84
N ASP A 42 -11.42 14.56 3.17
CA ASP A 42 -11.49 14.66 1.71
C ASP A 42 -10.51 13.69 1.04
N TRP A 43 -9.31 13.53 1.59
CA TRP A 43 -8.34 12.54 1.14
C TRP A 43 -8.89 11.11 1.25
N MET A 44 -9.45 10.74 2.41
CA MET A 44 -10.05 9.41 2.62
C MET A 44 -11.25 9.19 1.70
N ARG A 45 -12.03 10.24 1.40
CA ARG A 45 -13.13 10.20 0.44
C ARG A 45 -12.64 9.97 -0.98
N GLY A 46 -11.57 10.64 -1.41
CA GLY A 46 -10.95 10.46 -2.73
C GLY A 46 -10.48 9.02 -2.98
N TYR A 47 -10.05 8.33 -1.93
CA TYR A 47 -9.72 6.91 -1.97
C TYR A 47 -10.92 5.96 -1.81
N GLY A 48 -12.14 6.47 -1.66
CA GLY A 48 -13.34 5.66 -1.44
C GLY A 48 -13.38 4.94 -0.08
N LEU A 49 -12.54 5.33 0.89
CA LEU A 49 -12.40 4.60 2.16
C LEU A 49 -13.66 4.65 3.04
N PHE A 50 -14.54 5.62 2.80
CA PHE A 50 -15.82 5.77 3.51
C PHE A 50 -17.01 5.06 2.84
N GLN A 51 -16.79 4.27 1.78
CA GLN A 51 -17.87 3.53 1.14
C GLN A 51 -18.58 2.63 2.15
N GLY A 52 -19.90 2.77 2.26
CA GLY A 52 -20.74 2.03 3.20
C GLY A 52 -20.69 2.53 4.66
N ILE A 53 -20.08 3.69 4.94
CA ILE A 53 -19.99 4.28 6.29
C ILE A 53 -20.86 5.52 6.37
N SER A 54 -21.66 5.68 7.43
CA SER A 54 -22.49 6.87 7.66
C SER A 54 -21.67 8.08 8.12
N GLY A 55 -22.21 9.29 7.94
CA GLY A 55 -21.49 10.55 8.24
C GLY A 55 -20.91 10.63 9.66
N THR A 56 -21.65 10.19 10.67
CA THR A 56 -21.21 10.19 12.07
C THR A 56 -20.00 9.28 12.28
N PHE A 57 -20.01 8.08 11.71
CA PHE A 57 -18.90 7.14 11.80
C PHE A 57 -17.67 7.62 11.01
N ARG A 58 -17.86 8.35 9.90
CA ARG A 58 -16.73 8.95 9.15
C ARG A 58 -15.92 9.91 10.01
N LYS A 59 -16.60 10.84 10.72
CA LYS A 59 -15.94 11.78 11.63
C LYS A 59 -15.19 11.05 12.75
N GLN A 60 -15.82 10.04 13.33
CA GLN A 60 -15.23 9.23 14.39
C GLN A 60 -13.96 8.50 13.95
N VAL A 61 -13.93 7.95 12.73
CA VAL A 61 -12.74 7.30 12.18
C VAL A 61 -11.58 8.28 11.98
N ILE A 62 -11.88 9.53 11.58
CA ILE A 62 -10.86 10.58 11.43
C ILE A 62 -10.27 10.97 12.78
N GLU A 63 -11.10 11.09 13.82
CA GLU A 63 -10.59 11.37 15.17
C GLU A 63 -9.75 10.22 15.71
N VAL A 64 -10.20 8.97 15.56
CA VAL A 64 -9.38 7.78 15.89
C VAL A 64 -8.02 7.83 15.19
N TYR A 65 -7.98 8.19 13.92
CA TYR A 65 -6.72 8.34 13.21
C TYR A 65 -5.83 9.43 13.83
N LYS A 66 -6.36 10.63 14.06
CA LYS A 66 -5.62 11.77 14.61
C LYS A 66 -5.07 11.49 16.01
N GLU A 67 -5.87 10.85 16.85
CA GLU A 67 -5.51 10.51 18.23
C GLU A 67 -4.39 9.47 18.31
N ASN A 68 -4.32 8.55 17.34
CA ASN A 68 -3.43 7.40 17.41
C ASN A 68 -2.17 7.52 16.53
N ILE A 69 -2.25 8.20 15.38
CA ILE A 69 -1.20 8.06 14.36
C ILE A 69 0.17 8.57 14.80
N PHE A 70 0.25 9.65 15.57
CA PHE A 70 1.54 10.17 16.03
C PHE A 70 2.17 9.33 17.14
N THR A 71 1.36 8.73 18.01
CA THR A 71 1.81 7.75 19.00
C THR A 71 2.32 6.48 18.32
N ILE A 72 1.61 6.01 17.29
CA ILE A 72 1.98 4.85 16.49
C ILE A 72 3.26 5.13 15.69
N SER A 73 3.36 6.30 15.05
CA SER A 73 4.50 6.66 14.22
C SER A 73 5.73 7.06 15.03
N SER A 74 5.60 7.42 16.31
CA SER A 74 6.76 7.72 17.17
C SER A 74 7.53 6.47 17.60
N LEU A 75 7.06 5.27 17.27
CA LEU A 75 7.76 4.03 17.61
C LEU A 75 9.11 3.89 16.89
N ALA A 76 9.26 4.48 15.70
CA ALA A 76 10.51 4.46 14.93
C ALA A 76 10.53 5.55 13.86
N ASP A 77 11.73 6.09 13.55
CA ASP A 77 11.93 7.02 12.43
C ASP A 77 11.96 6.29 11.07
N SER A 78 12.41 5.02 11.05
CA SER A 78 12.46 4.13 9.88
C SER A 78 12.11 2.71 10.33
N PRO A 79 10.82 2.30 10.28
CA PRO A 79 10.36 1.09 10.95
C PRO A 79 10.85 -0.20 10.28
N ASN A 80 11.37 -1.11 11.09
CA ASN A 80 11.65 -2.50 10.70
C ASN A 80 10.36 -3.35 10.66
N ASP A 81 10.47 -4.61 10.22
CA ASP A 81 9.30 -5.49 10.07
C ASP A 81 8.48 -5.66 11.36
N GLY A 82 9.13 -5.82 12.52
CA GLY A 82 8.44 -5.97 13.79
C GLY A 82 7.76 -4.68 14.27
N GLU A 83 8.30 -3.52 13.89
CA GLU A 83 7.68 -2.22 14.16
C GLU A 83 6.48 -1.98 13.25
N VAL A 84 6.60 -2.28 11.95
CA VAL A 84 5.48 -2.20 11.01
C VAL A 84 4.33 -3.11 11.45
N GLU A 85 4.62 -4.33 11.89
CA GLU A 85 3.61 -5.26 12.41
C GLU A 85 2.82 -4.65 13.59
N LYS A 86 3.53 -4.08 14.57
CA LYS A 86 2.92 -3.40 15.72
C LYS A 86 2.09 -2.19 15.29
N MET A 87 2.58 -1.37 14.36
CA MET A 87 1.88 -0.19 13.87
C MET A 87 0.59 -0.55 13.15
N VAL A 88 0.63 -1.56 12.27
CA VAL A 88 -0.52 -2.06 11.53
C VAL A 88 -1.55 -2.67 12.48
N SER A 89 -1.09 -3.49 13.43
CA SER A 89 -1.95 -4.09 14.46
C SER A 89 -2.65 -3.01 15.29
N ALA A 90 -1.90 -2.02 15.80
CA ALA A 90 -2.45 -0.95 16.62
C ALA A 90 -3.53 -0.14 15.88
N LEU A 91 -3.24 0.28 14.64
CA LEU A 91 -4.20 1.09 13.87
C LEU A 91 -5.41 0.27 13.40
N LEU A 92 -5.23 -1.00 13.05
CA LEU A 92 -6.35 -1.90 12.73
C LEU A 92 -7.28 -2.09 13.93
N ASN A 93 -6.72 -2.34 15.13
CA ASN A 93 -7.51 -2.48 16.36
C ASN A 93 -8.30 -1.20 16.64
N ALA A 94 -7.64 -0.04 16.66
CA ALA A 94 -8.30 1.24 16.94
C ALA A 94 -9.46 1.54 15.96
N PHE A 95 -9.27 1.25 14.67
CA PHE A 95 -10.32 1.43 13.66
C PHE A 95 -11.45 0.41 13.81
N TYR A 96 -11.12 -0.85 14.11
CA TYR A 96 -12.09 -1.94 14.24
C TYR A 96 -12.98 -1.76 15.47
N GLU A 97 -12.41 -1.36 16.61
CA GLU A 97 -13.15 -1.02 17.82
C GLU A 97 -14.20 0.07 17.56
N LYS A 98 -13.86 1.03 16.69
CA LYS A 98 -14.78 2.13 16.37
C LYS A 98 -15.84 1.75 15.36
N VAL A 99 -15.46 1.05 14.30
CA VAL A 99 -16.36 0.59 13.24
C VAL A 99 -15.91 -0.83 12.84
N PRO A 100 -16.62 -1.88 13.28
CA PRO A 100 -16.26 -3.27 13.01
C PRO A 100 -16.36 -3.63 11.52
N ARG A 101 -15.28 -3.40 10.78
CA ARG A 101 -15.13 -3.78 9.36
C ARG A 101 -13.67 -4.00 9.02
N ARG A 102 -13.43 -4.54 7.83
CA ARG A 102 -12.07 -4.67 7.29
C ARG A 102 -11.50 -3.30 6.92
N TRP A 103 -10.40 -2.95 7.59
CA TRP A 103 -9.72 -1.65 7.45
C TRP A 103 -8.35 -1.71 6.78
N LEU A 104 -7.87 -2.88 6.35
CA LEU A 104 -6.50 -3.08 5.85
C LEU A 104 -6.10 -2.11 4.72
N SER A 105 -6.98 -1.89 3.74
CA SER A 105 -6.73 -0.94 2.65
C SER A 105 -6.59 0.51 3.14
N ALA A 106 -7.35 0.91 4.16
CA ALA A 106 -7.26 2.24 4.75
C ALA A 106 -6.00 2.37 5.61
N VAL A 107 -5.77 1.42 6.52
CA VAL A 107 -4.63 1.40 7.44
C VAL A 107 -3.30 1.45 6.68
N SER A 108 -3.14 0.64 5.64
CA SER A 108 -1.91 0.66 4.84
C SER A 108 -1.67 2.00 4.13
N LYS A 109 -2.72 2.66 3.60
CA LYS A 109 -2.59 4.00 2.98
C LYS A 109 -2.29 5.09 4.00
N LEU A 110 -2.93 5.03 5.16
CA LEU A 110 -2.72 5.99 6.24
C LEU A 110 -1.33 5.86 6.87
N LEU A 111 -0.83 4.63 7.06
CA LEU A 111 0.54 4.39 7.52
C LEU A 111 1.59 4.76 6.48
N TRP A 112 1.29 4.58 5.18
CA TRP A 112 2.17 5.03 4.10
C TRP A 112 2.42 6.54 4.15
N CYS A 113 1.43 7.34 4.59
CA CYS A 113 1.61 8.79 4.72
C CYS A 113 2.67 9.15 5.78
N SER A 114 2.87 8.30 6.79
CA SER A 114 3.92 8.46 7.80
C SER A 114 5.26 7.88 7.34
N PHE A 115 5.23 6.74 6.64
CA PHE A 115 6.42 5.95 6.28
C PHE A 115 6.41 5.56 4.80
N PRO A 116 6.59 6.55 3.89
CA PRO A 116 6.35 6.35 2.47
C PRO A 116 7.41 5.50 1.76
N TYR A 117 8.54 5.23 2.40
CA TYR A 117 9.60 4.34 1.87
C TYR A 117 9.40 2.89 2.31
N GLU A 118 8.78 2.68 3.47
CA GLU A 118 8.74 1.38 4.15
C GLU A 118 7.40 0.66 3.97
N ILE A 119 6.30 1.39 3.82
CA ILE A 119 4.95 0.81 3.82
C ILE A 119 4.48 0.57 2.38
N ALA A 120 4.03 -0.65 2.08
CA ALA A 120 3.35 -0.96 0.83
C ALA A 120 1.84 -0.76 0.98
N ILE A 121 1.18 -0.14 0.00
CA ILE A 121 -0.27 0.04 0.07
C ILE A 121 -0.97 -1.26 -0.31
N TYR A 122 -1.83 -1.76 0.58
CA TYR A 122 -2.69 -2.88 0.23
C TYR A 122 -3.77 -2.44 -0.76
N ASP A 123 -3.82 -3.15 -1.88
CA ASP A 123 -4.82 -3.00 -2.93
C ASP A 123 -5.17 -4.38 -3.52
N ALA A 124 -6.43 -4.58 -3.89
CA ALA A 124 -6.91 -5.86 -4.38
C ALA A 124 -6.26 -6.26 -5.73
N PHE A 125 -5.95 -5.31 -6.60
CA PHE A 125 -5.29 -5.60 -7.87
C PHE A 125 -3.82 -5.93 -7.67
N VAL A 126 -3.12 -5.18 -6.80
CA VAL A 126 -1.74 -5.50 -6.40
C VAL A 126 -1.67 -6.89 -5.78
N HIS A 127 -2.62 -7.24 -4.90
CA HIS A 127 -2.72 -8.59 -4.33
C HIS A 127 -2.85 -9.66 -5.42
N ARG A 128 -3.76 -9.50 -6.39
CA ARG A 128 -3.91 -10.45 -7.51
C ARG A 128 -2.61 -10.62 -8.29
N SER A 129 -1.93 -9.52 -8.59
CA SER A 129 -0.64 -9.55 -9.28
C SER A 129 0.40 -10.34 -8.50
N LEU A 130 0.50 -10.14 -7.19
CA LEU A 130 1.44 -10.90 -6.36
C LEU A 130 1.14 -12.40 -6.37
N VAL A 131 -0.13 -12.80 -6.30
CA VAL A 131 -0.53 -14.22 -6.37
C VAL A 131 -0.06 -14.86 -7.68
N VAL A 132 -0.22 -14.17 -8.81
CA VAL A 132 0.25 -14.65 -10.11
C VAL A 132 1.77 -14.66 -10.17
N LEU A 133 2.43 -13.56 -9.79
CA LEU A 133 3.88 -13.43 -9.81
C LEU A 133 4.58 -14.46 -8.91
N GLN A 134 3.96 -14.86 -7.80
CA GLN A 134 4.47 -15.92 -6.92
C GLN A 134 4.59 -17.28 -7.64
N GLY A 135 3.74 -17.54 -8.65
CA GLY A 135 3.84 -18.75 -9.48
C GLY A 135 4.89 -18.65 -10.59
N LEU A 136 5.37 -17.45 -10.91
CA LEU A 136 6.19 -17.18 -12.10
C LEU A 136 7.61 -16.69 -11.77
N THR A 137 7.86 -16.34 -10.51
CA THR A 137 9.06 -15.65 -10.08
C THR A 137 9.79 -16.45 -9.00
N PRO A 138 11.00 -16.98 -9.27
CA PRO A 138 11.68 -17.89 -8.35
C PRO A 138 11.85 -17.34 -6.92
N TYR A 139 12.28 -16.08 -6.78
CA TYR A 139 12.50 -15.48 -5.45
C TYR A 139 11.20 -15.22 -4.67
N LEU A 140 10.03 -15.20 -5.33
CA LEU A 140 8.74 -15.12 -4.65
C LEU A 140 8.17 -16.50 -4.35
N ALA A 141 8.50 -17.52 -5.16
CA ALA A 141 8.02 -18.88 -5.01
C ALA A 141 8.48 -19.54 -3.70
N GLU A 142 9.64 -19.11 -3.17
CA GLU A 142 10.18 -19.55 -1.87
C GLU A 142 9.50 -18.89 -0.66
N MET A 143 8.71 -17.83 -0.88
CA MET A 143 8.01 -17.12 0.19
C MET A 143 6.69 -17.84 0.56
N PRO A 144 6.18 -17.66 1.80
CA PRO A 144 4.88 -18.22 2.19
C PRO A 144 3.77 -17.82 1.21
N ARG A 145 2.87 -18.75 0.87
CA ARG A 145 1.77 -18.49 -0.07
C ARG A 145 0.92 -17.30 0.40
N LEU A 146 0.69 -16.34 -0.49
CA LEU A 146 -0.10 -15.15 -0.12
C LEU A 146 -1.58 -15.49 0.06
N GLY A 147 -2.12 -16.39 -0.77
CA GLY A 147 -3.49 -16.89 -0.66
C GLY A 147 -4.56 -15.79 -0.78
N ASN A 148 -5.72 -16.05 -0.19
CA ASN A 148 -6.78 -15.06 -0.05
C ASN A 148 -6.58 -14.25 1.22
N ALA A 149 -6.99 -12.99 1.18
CA ALA A 149 -6.96 -12.18 2.37
C ALA A 149 -7.99 -12.67 3.42
N PRO A 150 -7.62 -12.77 4.71
CA PRO A 150 -8.52 -13.26 5.75
C PRO A 150 -9.82 -12.46 5.84
N SER A 151 -10.92 -13.17 6.17
CA SER A 151 -12.16 -12.52 6.60
C SER A 151 -11.99 -11.98 8.01
N LEU A 152 -12.49 -10.77 8.28
CA LEU A 152 -12.50 -10.17 9.61
C LEU A 152 -13.92 -10.26 10.16
N LYS A 153 -14.20 -11.28 10.98
CA LYS A 153 -15.51 -11.52 11.60
C LYS A 153 -15.54 -11.11 13.06
N SER A 154 -14.39 -11.14 13.73
CA SER A 154 -14.21 -10.71 15.12
C SER A 154 -12.84 -10.03 15.31
N GLY A 155 -12.66 -9.36 16.45
CA GLY A 155 -11.35 -8.75 16.79
C GLY A 155 -10.21 -9.75 16.87
N THR A 156 -10.49 -11.03 17.17
CA THR A 156 -9.48 -12.10 17.19
C THR A 156 -8.87 -12.39 15.81
N ASP A 157 -9.58 -12.03 14.72
CA ASP A 157 -9.08 -12.23 13.35
C ASP A 157 -8.09 -11.14 12.92
N ILE A 158 -7.88 -10.10 13.73
CA ILE A 158 -6.94 -9.00 13.41
C ILE A 158 -5.51 -9.53 13.27
N LEU A 159 -5.09 -10.47 14.13
CA LEU A 159 -3.74 -11.07 14.04
C LEU A 159 -3.51 -11.74 12.68
N ALA A 160 -4.45 -12.57 12.23
CA ALA A 160 -4.35 -13.21 10.92
C ALA A 160 -4.30 -12.18 9.77
N LEU A 161 -5.05 -11.08 9.90
CA LEU A 161 -5.04 -9.99 8.91
C LEU A 161 -3.70 -9.23 8.90
N VAL A 162 -3.07 -9.05 10.07
CA VAL A 162 -1.73 -8.47 10.22
C VAL A 162 -0.69 -9.39 9.59
N ASP A 163 -0.70 -10.68 9.91
CA ASP A 163 0.23 -11.68 9.31
C ASP A 163 0.13 -11.69 7.78
N PHE A 164 -1.10 -11.70 7.26
CA PHE A 164 -1.37 -11.60 5.84
C PHE A 164 -0.75 -10.33 5.23
N TYR A 165 -0.94 -9.18 5.86
CA TYR A 165 -0.37 -7.92 5.39
C TYR A 165 1.15 -7.91 5.44
N MET A 166 1.75 -8.46 6.50
CA MET A 166 3.21 -8.55 6.61
C MET A 166 3.79 -9.43 5.51
N ASN A 167 3.14 -10.55 5.17
CA ASN A 167 3.54 -11.38 4.04
C ASN A 167 3.38 -10.63 2.70
N PHE A 168 2.24 -9.94 2.48
CA PHE A 168 2.02 -9.08 1.32
C PHE A 168 3.13 -8.05 1.14
N ARG A 169 3.45 -7.31 2.21
CA ARG A 169 4.49 -6.28 2.21
C ARG A 169 5.87 -6.87 1.94
N LYS A 170 6.21 -8.00 2.55
CA LYS A 170 7.49 -8.69 2.32
C LYS A 170 7.68 -9.04 0.85
N MET A 171 6.63 -9.50 0.15
CA MET A 171 6.70 -9.78 -1.29
C MET A 171 6.96 -8.51 -2.12
N ILE A 172 6.29 -7.39 -1.79
CA ILE A 172 6.53 -6.10 -2.44
C ILE A 172 7.98 -5.66 -2.27
N VAL A 173 8.48 -5.71 -1.03
CA VAL A 173 9.88 -5.35 -0.71
C VAL A 173 10.86 -6.28 -1.42
N ALA A 174 10.57 -7.58 -1.52
CA ALA A 174 11.41 -8.54 -2.25
C ALA A 174 11.49 -8.19 -3.74
N ILE A 175 10.35 -7.84 -4.37
CA ILE A 175 10.33 -7.38 -5.77
C ILE A 175 11.17 -6.11 -5.92
N LEU A 176 10.93 -5.10 -5.08
CA LEU A 176 11.66 -3.85 -5.16
C LEU A 176 13.18 -4.06 -5.02
N LYS A 177 13.59 -4.85 -4.03
CA LYS A 177 15.00 -5.18 -3.80
C LYS A 177 15.62 -5.91 -4.99
N HIS A 178 14.91 -6.88 -5.57
CA HIS A 178 15.38 -7.62 -6.74
C HIS A 178 15.55 -6.72 -7.97
N HIS A 179 14.70 -5.70 -8.11
CA HIS A 179 14.66 -4.79 -9.24
C HIS A 179 15.29 -3.42 -8.97
N GLN A 180 15.99 -3.21 -7.85
CA GLN A 180 16.44 -1.87 -7.44
C GLN A 180 17.34 -1.20 -8.49
N THR A 181 18.33 -1.92 -9.01
CA THR A 181 19.21 -1.40 -10.09
C THR A 181 18.41 -0.96 -11.31
N GLN A 182 17.35 -1.69 -11.65
CA GLN A 182 16.47 -1.34 -12.76
C GLN A 182 15.68 -0.06 -12.48
N PHE A 183 15.15 0.09 -11.25
CA PHE A 183 14.47 1.32 -10.84
C PHE A 183 15.42 2.53 -10.87
N ASP A 184 16.67 2.37 -10.40
CA ASP A 184 17.68 3.42 -10.41
C ASP A 184 18.02 3.88 -11.85
N GLU A 185 18.17 2.93 -12.77
CA GLU A 185 18.40 3.20 -14.20
C GLU A 185 17.22 3.92 -14.85
N LEU A 186 16.00 3.44 -14.62
CA LEU A 186 14.78 4.03 -15.18
C LEU A 186 14.52 5.43 -14.62
N ARG A 187 14.78 5.65 -13.33
CA ARG A 187 14.71 6.96 -12.68
C ARG A 187 15.64 7.96 -13.36
N LYS A 188 16.90 7.58 -13.61
CA LYS A 188 17.87 8.41 -14.33
C LYS A 188 17.41 8.67 -15.77
N LYS A 189 16.99 7.62 -16.48
CA LYS A 189 16.54 7.69 -17.88
C LYS A 189 15.37 8.65 -18.09
N TYR A 190 14.41 8.67 -17.17
CA TYR A 190 13.20 9.48 -17.28
C TYR A 190 13.21 10.73 -16.39
N SER A 191 14.32 11.02 -15.72
CA SER A 191 14.45 12.12 -14.76
C SER A 191 13.32 12.12 -13.74
N GLU A 192 13.02 10.95 -13.16
CA GLU A 192 11.92 10.80 -12.21
C GLU A 192 12.26 11.42 -10.85
N GLU A 193 11.48 12.43 -10.45
CA GLU A 193 11.66 13.16 -9.19
C GLU A 193 10.84 12.57 -8.03
N TYR A 194 9.82 11.77 -8.31
CA TYR A 194 9.00 11.18 -7.26
C TYR A 194 9.82 10.18 -6.42
N PRO A 195 10.01 10.38 -5.11
CA PRO A 195 11.10 9.73 -4.37
C PRO A 195 10.78 8.31 -3.87
N TYR A 196 9.53 7.86 -3.99
CA TYR A 196 9.08 6.63 -3.33
C TYR A 196 8.91 5.48 -4.34
N ASP A 197 9.98 4.72 -4.59
CA ASP A 197 9.95 3.61 -5.56
C ASP A 197 8.93 2.52 -5.20
N ILE A 198 8.74 2.24 -3.91
CA ILE A 198 7.71 1.29 -3.44
C ILE A 198 6.32 1.66 -3.96
N ARG A 199 6.04 2.96 -4.07
CA ARG A 199 4.75 3.46 -4.54
C ARG A 199 4.66 3.44 -6.07
N ILE A 200 5.76 3.61 -6.80
CA ILE A 200 5.80 3.35 -8.25
C ILE A 200 5.59 1.86 -8.53
N LEU A 201 6.21 0.98 -7.74
CA LEU A 201 6.00 -0.46 -7.81
C LEU A 201 4.54 -0.84 -7.54
N ASP A 202 3.90 -0.26 -6.52
CA ASP A 202 2.46 -0.44 -6.27
C ASP A 202 1.62 -0.11 -7.51
N LYS A 203 1.94 0.98 -8.23
CA LYS A 203 1.23 1.35 -9.47
C LYS A 203 1.50 0.39 -10.61
N LEU A 204 2.73 -0.10 -10.75
CA LEU A 204 3.08 -1.12 -11.75
C LEU A 204 2.30 -2.41 -11.51
N LEU A 205 2.27 -2.88 -10.26
CA LEU A 205 1.50 -4.07 -9.90
C LEU A 205 0.00 -3.84 -10.03
N TRP A 206 -0.50 -2.66 -9.68
CA TRP A 206 -1.89 -2.29 -9.92
C TRP A 206 -2.25 -2.35 -11.42
N LEU A 207 -1.38 -1.85 -12.31
CA LEU A 207 -1.55 -1.95 -13.76
C LEU A 207 -1.55 -3.41 -14.24
N LEU A 208 -0.70 -4.25 -13.65
CA LEU A 208 -0.62 -5.67 -13.98
C LEU A 208 -1.88 -6.43 -13.54
N GLY A 209 -2.49 -6.06 -12.41
CA GLY A 209 -3.65 -6.74 -11.84
C GLY A 209 -5.00 -6.13 -12.21
N GLY A 210 -4.98 -4.98 -12.88
CA GLY A 210 -6.17 -4.20 -13.23
C GLY A 210 -6.95 -4.82 -14.41
N PRO A 211 -8.29 -4.75 -14.41
CA PRO A 211 -9.11 -5.25 -15.51
C PRO A 211 -8.94 -4.37 -16.76
N GLY A 212 -8.79 -5.00 -17.93
CA GLY A 212 -8.84 -4.32 -19.22
C GLY A 212 -7.53 -3.68 -19.69
N GLN A 213 -6.40 -4.00 -19.07
CA GLN A 213 -5.09 -3.62 -19.59
C GLN A 213 -4.38 -4.86 -20.12
N PRO A 214 -4.40 -5.08 -21.45
CA PRO A 214 -3.67 -6.21 -21.99
C PRO A 214 -2.18 -6.04 -21.68
N PHE A 215 -1.59 -7.07 -21.10
CA PHE A 215 -0.15 -7.12 -20.86
C PHE A 215 0.44 -8.43 -21.38
N LEU A 216 1.72 -8.41 -21.77
CA LEU A 216 2.42 -9.58 -22.27
C LEU A 216 3.12 -10.33 -21.14
N LEU A 217 2.78 -11.60 -21.00
CA LEU A 217 3.40 -12.58 -20.12
C LEU A 217 4.32 -13.47 -20.98
N GLY A 218 5.50 -12.96 -21.35
CA GLY A 218 6.36 -13.61 -22.35
C GLY A 218 5.77 -13.43 -23.75
N TYR A 219 5.28 -14.52 -24.36
CA TYR A 219 4.55 -14.49 -25.64
C TYR A 219 3.02 -14.49 -25.48
N THR A 220 2.53 -14.63 -24.24
CA THR A 220 1.09 -14.73 -23.97
C THR A 220 0.50 -13.36 -23.71
N GLN A 221 -0.56 -12.99 -24.42
CA GLN A 221 -1.35 -11.79 -24.14
C GLN A 221 -2.38 -12.10 -23.04
N CYS A 222 -2.24 -11.46 -21.87
CA CYS A 222 -3.20 -11.51 -20.78
C CYS A 222 -4.19 -10.35 -20.95
N ILE A 223 -5.50 -10.61 -20.85
CA ILE A 223 -6.59 -9.62 -20.98
C ILE A 223 -7.37 -9.56 -19.65
#